data_AF-A0A2V5W134-F1
#
_entry.id   AF-A0A2V5W134-F1
#
_cell.length_a   1.000
_cell.length_b   1.000
_cell.length_c   1.000
_cell.angle_alpha   90.00
_cell.angle_beta   90.00
_cell.angle_gamma   90.00
#
_symmetry.space_group_name_H-M   'P 1'
#
loop_
_entity.id
_entity.type
_entity.pdbx_description
1 polymer ?
#
loop_
_entity_poly.entity_id
_entity_poly.type
_entity_poly.pdbx_seq_one_letter_code
_entity_poly.pdbx_strand_id
1 'polypeptide(L)' 'MSPRQRWLRVARKQAKATLKRRGWSYRRVAPVLGVSFTHLAKVLTGRRSSNRLLAEIKKLPRAET' A
#
# COMPACT_ATOMS: atom_id res chain seq x y z
N MET A 1 -20.53 1.54 -10.84
CA MET A 1 -19.21 1.63 -10.16
C MET A 1 -18.14 1.95 -11.19
N SER A 2 -17.39 3.04 -11.04
CA SER A 2 -16.43 3.50 -12.06
C SER A 2 -15.28 2.47 -12.28
N PRO A 3 -14.81 2.27 -13.54
CA PRO A 3 -13.66 1.40 -13.84
C PRO A 3 -12.43 1.71 -12.97
N ARG A 4 -12.19 3.00 -12.69
CA ARG A 4 -11.11 3.48 -11.83
C ARG A 4 -11.23 2.99 -10.39
N GLN A 5 -12.44 2.98 -9.82
CA GLN A 5 -12.67 2.48 -8.46
C GLN A 5 -12.46 0.96 -8.38
N ARG A 6 -12.83 0.22 -9.44
CA ARG A 6 -12.59 -1.23 -9.53
C ARG A 6 -11.09 -1.52 -9.51
N TRP A 7 -10.30 -0.82 -10.33
CA TRP A 7 -8.84 -0.97 -10.35
C TRP A 7 -8.20 -0.66 -9.00
N LEU A 8 -8.60 0.45 -8.35
CA LEU A 8 -8.08 0.84 -7.03
C LEU A 8 -8.33 -0.23 -5.97
N ARG A 9 -9.48 -0.90 -6.01
CA ARG A 9 -9.81 -1.98 -5.06
C ARG A 9 -8.89 -3.18 -5.23
N VAL A 10 -8.63 -3.59 -6.48
CA VAL A 10 -7.68 -4.67 -6.80
C VAL A 10 -6.26 -4.29 -6.41
N ALA A 11 -5.81 -3.08 -6.77
CA ALA A 11 -4.48 -2.59 -6.45
C ALA A 11 -4.22 -2.51 -4.94
N ARG A 12 -5.21 -2.10 -4.14
CA ARG A 12 -5.13 -2.12 -2.66
C ARG A 12 -5.00 -3.53 -2.12
N LYS A 13 -5.79 -4.49 -2.63
CA LYS A 13 -5.71 -5.90 -2.22
C LYS A 13 -4.33 -6.48 -2.52
N GLN A 14 -3.80 -6.21 -3.72
CA GLN A 14 -2.44 -6.60 -4.11
C GLN A 14 -1.40 -5.95 -3.19
N ALA A 15 -1.48 -4.64 -2.94
CA ALA A 15 -0.55 -3.94 -2.06
C ALA A 15 -0.50 -4.55 -0.65
N LYS A 16 -1.66 -4.87 -0.05
CA LYS A 16 -1.70 -5.57 1.25
C LYS A 16 -1.02 -6.93 1.20
N ALA A 17 -1.28 -7.71 0.14
CA ALA A 17 -0.68 -9.02 -0.04
C ALA A 17 0.85 -8.92 -0.26
N THR A 18 1.31 -7.94 -1.03
CA THR A 18 2.74 -7.66 -1.26
C THR A 18 3.44 -7.33 0.05
N LEU A 19 2.88 -6.42 0.85
CA LEU A 19 3.44 -6.07 2.16
C LEU A 19 3.54 -7.31 3.06
N LYS A 20 2.46 -8.10 3.18
CA LYS A 20 2.44 -9.33 3.97
C LYS A 20 3.48 -10.35 3.47
N ARG A 21 3.53 -10.61 2.17
CA ARG A 21 4.47 -11.56 1.55
C ARG A 21 5.93 -11.13 1.73
N ARG A 22 6.18 -9.83 1.73
CA ARG A 22 7.51 -9.25 1.91
C ARG A 22 7.87 -9.01 3.37
N GLY A 23 7.05 -9.41 4.34
CA GLY A 23 7.34 -9.24 5.78
C GLY A 23 7.18 -7.81 6.30
N TRP A 24 6.57 -6.91 5.53
CA TRP A 24 6.39 -5.53 5.95
C TRP A 24 5.17 -5.33 6.84
N SER A 25 5.39 -4.76 8.02
CA SER A 25 4.33 -4.15 8.82
C SER A 25 4.05 -2.73 8.35
N TYR A 26 2.83 -2.25 8.55
CA TYR A 26 2.44 -0.89 8.14
C TYR A 26 3.25 0.18 8.87
N ARG A 27 3.63 -0.08 10.13
CA ARG A 27 4.46 0.83 10.92
C ARG A 27 5.90 0.90 10.40
N ARG A 28 6.48 -0.23 10.00
CA ARG A 28 7.85 -0.28 9.43
C ARG A 28 7.91 0.32 8.02
N VAL A 29 6.90 0.09 7.19
CA VAL A 29 6.94 0.52 5.78
C VAL A 29 6.58 2.00 5.58
N ALA A 30 5.79 2.59 6.46
CA ALA A 30 5.41 3.98 6.37
C ALA A 30 6.61 4.95 6.29
N PRO A 31 7.63 4.88 7.19
CA PRO A 31 8.82 5.72 7.07
C PRO A 31 9.65 5.41 5.82
N VAL A 32 9.76 4.14 5.40
CA VAL A 32 10.46 3.75 4.15
C VAL A 32 9.83 4.39 2.91
N LEU A 33 8.50 4.52 2.91
CA LEU A 33 7.75 5.18 1.84
C LEU A 33 7.66 6.71 1.99
N GLY A 34 8.25 7.28 3.05
CA GLY A 34 8.20 8.72 3.34
C GLY A 34 6.81 9.24 3.66
N VAL A 35 5.93 8.41 4.22
CA VAL A 35 4.53 8.77 4.54
C VAL A 35 4.17 8.46 5.98
N SER A 36 3.15 9.13 6.50
CA SER A 36 2.61 8.78 7.81
C SER A 36 1.87 7.44 7.78
N PHE A 37 1.93 6.70 8.89
CA PHE A 37 1.18 5.46 9.08
C PHE A 37 -0.32 5.66 8.80
N THR A 38 -0.89 6.75 9.30
CA THR A 38 -2.31 7.09 9.10
C THR A 38 -2.65 7.29 7.62
N HIS A 39 -1.76 7.93 6.85
CA HIS A 39 -1.94 8.10 5.42
C HIS A 39 -1.92 6.75 4.69
N LEU A 40 -0.90 5.93 4.95
CA LEU A 40 -0.79 4.56 4.41
C LEU A 40 -2.03 3.72 4.74
N ALA A 41 -2.46 3.71 6.00
CA ALA A 41 -3.62 2.97 6.46
C ALA A 41 -4.91 3.44 5.76
N LYS A 42 -5.12 4.76 5.61
CA LYS A 42 -6.28 5.32 4.88
C LYS A 42 -6.27 4.92 3.40
N VAL A 43 -5.11 4.84 2.75
CA VAL A 43 -4.98 4.40 1.35
C VAL A 43 -5.29 2.91 1.20
N LEU A 44 -4.73 2.06 2.07
CA LEU A 44 -4.91 0.61 2.03
C LEU A 44 -6.31 0.16 2.44
N THR A 45 -6.96 0.86 3.37
CA THR A 45 -8.38 0.62 3.74
C THR A 45 -9.35 1.22 2.74
N GLY A 46 -8.86 2.11 1.88
CA GLY A 46 -9.61 2.71 0.79
C GLY A 46 -10.39 3.96 1.12
N ARG A 47 -10.25 4.48 2.35
CA ARG A 47 -10.71 5.81 2.79
C ARG A 47 -10.04 6.95 2.01
N ARG A 48 -8.85 6.70 1.45
CA ARG A 48 -8.17 7.57 0.47
C ARG A 48 -7.72 6.76 -0.74
N SER A 49 -7.51 7.44 -1.86
CA SER A 49 -6.94 6.84 -3.08
C SER A 49 -5.62 7.54 -3.40
N SER A 50 -4.60 6.74 -3.74
CA SER A 50 -3.28 7.25 -4.16
C SER A 50 -2.63 6.22 -5.08
N ASN A 51 -2.55 6.54 -6.37
CA ASN A 51 -1.95 5.66 -7.37
C ASN A 51 -0.44 5.54 -7.16
N ARG A 52 0.24 6.66 -6.85
CA ARG A 52 1.68 6.72 -6.56
C ARG A 52 2.04 5.76 -5.43
N LEU A 53 1.33 5.83 -4.30
CA LEU A 53 1.64 5.03 -3.13
C LEU A 53 1.43 3.52 -3.37
N LEU A 54 0.40 3.15 -4.13
CA LEU A 54 0.17 1.77 -4.54
C LEU A 54 1.25 1.24 -5.50
N ALA A 55 1.81 2.12 -6.36
CA ALA A 55 2.92 1.76 -7.24
C ALA A 55 4.23 1.58 -6.47
N GLU A 56 4.54 2.48 -5.52
CA GLU A 56 5.74 2.39 -4.69
C GLU A 56 5.75 1.12 -3.82
N ILE A 57 4.60 0.70 -3.29
CA ILE A 57 4.50 -0.56 -2.55
C ILE A 57 4.92 -1.77 -3.41
N LYS A 58 4.67 -1.74 -4.73
CA LYS A 58 5.10 -2.83 -5.63
C LYS A 58 6.62 -2.88 -5.79
N LYS A 59 7.30 -1.74 -5.69
CA LYS A 59 8.76 -1.63 -5.83
C LYS A 59 9.54 -1.95 -4.56
N LEU A 60 8.90 -2.00 -3.40
CA LEU A 60 9.58 -2.27 -2.13
C LEU A 60 10.38 -3.59 -2.15
N PRO A 61 11.59 -3.64 -1.58
CA PRO A 61 12.30 -4.89 -1.39
C PRO A 61 11.58 -5.79 -0.37
N ARG A 62 12.07 -7.02 -0.15
CA ARG A 62 11.66 -7.80 1.03
C ARG A 62 12.15 -7.07 2.29
N ALA A 63 11.37 -7.12 3.37
CA ALA A 63 11.83 -6.68 4.67
C ALA A 63 12.96 -7.62 5.09
N GLU A 64 14.17 -7.09 5.20
CA GLU A 64 15.23 -7.76 5.92
C GLU A 64 14.82 -7.78 7.40
N THR A 65 14.79 -8.97 7.99
CA THR A 65 14.22 -9.22 9.32
C THR A 65 15.05 -8.55 10.40
#